data_AF-A0A150GJA6-F1
#
_entry.id   AF-A0A150GJA6-F1
#
_cell.length_a   1.000
_cell.length_b   1.000
_cell.length_c   1.000
_cell.angle_alpha   90.00
_cell.angle_beta   90.00
_cell.angle_gamma   90.00
#
_symmetry.space_group_name_H-M   'P 1'
#
loop_
_entity.id
_entity.type
_entity.pdbx_description
1 polymer ?
#
loop_
_entity_poly.entity_id
_entity_poly.type
_entity_poly.pdbx_seq_one_letter_code
_entity_poly.pdbx_strand_id
1 'polypeptide(L)'
;MVEHLHISKSGGTSFSAAARLSNCRKDAGLGQPTYLGDFPHWLNRTAMSGYTQGAETMWSLWGKPRRDTDVQTCEERLEAISSRGLQYVSNEYTLHGGLGGMHAAHVCAQLVNVVTLRNPDKRLVSHMHFMLAFLSSAARRKNRPRDLFNRVFCSNNLTIWRDVAPPVIDNFNVRSFLGEAGFHTPLGTLGSEHVGLARQQLLTFDLVMDLDAGSEATEVIMRQGLGWSATVADVQTRTSHDVSKKMNFSVDAEGCRNEKLLAEVLPLQEPDRQLYRTGRVVSFLDRLLMSAARSLGLHPHPTVDTSAEEARRLLDAKRHPCGLLSFAPRAPPLPEPAAGRGVRKASTIVDGAGVEGDAGGRVMDFRENEAEEEMGEEMERRRRKVSCAARQVPVC
;
A
#
# COMPACT_ATOMS: atom_id res chain seq x y z
N MET A 1 -7.79 5.62 -12.41
CA MET A 1 -6.47 5.24 -11.86
C MET A 1 -6.65 5.04 -10.38
N VAL A 2 -6.14 3.93 -9.85
CA VAL A 2 -6.29 3.54 -8.44
C VAL A 2 -4.99 3.78 -7.70
N GLU A 3 -5.08 4.44 -6.55
CA GLU A 3 -4.04 4.48 -5.54
C GLU A 3 -4.48 3.66 -4.33
N HIS A 4 -3.66 2.69 -3.96
CA HIS A 4 -3.89 1.86 -2.78
C HIS A 4 -2.97 2.28 -1.64
N LEU A 5 -3.54 2.71 -0.51
CA LEU A 5 -2.78 2.79 0.73
C LEU A 5 -2.57 1.35 1.25
N HIS A 6 -1.40 0.81 0.94
CA HIS A 6 -0.97 -0.51 1.35
C HIS A 6 -0.46 -0.46 2.79
N ILE A 7 -1.33 -0.82 3.72
CA ILE A 7 -0.91 -1.10 5.09
C ILE A 7 -0.37 -2.53 5.15
N SER A 8 0.92 -2.68 5.50
CA SER A 8 1.58 -3.99 5.55
C SER A 8 0.82 -4.97 6.42
N LYS A 9 0.62 -6.18 5.86
CA LYS A 9 -0.16 -7.30 6.43
C LYS A 9 -1.65 -7.04 6.62
N SER A 10 -2.18 -6.04 5.93
CA SER A 10 -3.61 -5.85 5.74
C SER A 10 -4.10 -6.30 4.35
N GLY A 11 -3.33 -7.14 3.65
CA GLY A 11 -3.75 -7.75 2.37
C GLY A 11 -3.31 -7.03 1.10
N GLY A 12 -2.43 -6.04 1.15
CA GLY A 12 -2.03 -5.30 -0.06
C GLY A 12 -1.23 -6.11 -1.08
N THR A 13 -0.47 -7.12 -0.67
CA THR A 13 0.11 -8.10 -1.63
C THR A 13 -0.98 -8.79 -2.45
N SER A 14 -2.08 -9.19 -1.81
CA SER A 14 -3.20 -9.81 -2.49
C SER A 14 -3.98 -8.81 -3.34
N PHE A 15 -4.13 -7.57 -2.88
CA PHE A 15 -4.77 -6.49 -3.65
C PHE A 15 -4.00 -6.15 -4.92
N SER A 16 -2.68 -5.96 -4.83
CA SER A 16 -1.81 -5.71 -5.99
C SER A 16 -1.80 -6.88 -6.98
N ALA A 17 -1.86 -8.12 -6.48
CA ALA A 17 -2.01 -9.30 -7.32
C ALA A 17 -3.40 -9.36 -7.99
N ALA A 18 -4.48 -8.98 -7.30
CA ALA A 18 -5.82 -8.90 -7.87
C ALA A 18 -5.91 -7.81 -8.95
N ALA A 19 -5.26 -6.66 -8.74
CA ALA A 19 -5.12 -5.61 -9.75
C ALA A 19 -4.46 -6.16 -11.02
N ARG A 20 -3.35 -6.91 -10.87
CA ARG A 20 -2.67 -7.55 -12.00
C ARG A 20 -3.54 -8.58 -12.71
N LEU A 21 -4.25 -9.44 -11.97
CA LEU A 21 -5.17 -10.42 -12.55
C LEU A 21 -6.39 -9.77 -13.23
N SER A 22 -6.73 -8.55 -12.82
CA SER A 22 -7.74 -7.70 -13.46
C SER A 22 -7.19 -6.86 -14.61
N ASN A 23 -5.98 -7.18 -15.09
CA ASN A 23 -5.28 -6.51 -16.19
C ASN A 23 -4.97 -5.02 -15.94
N CYS A 24 -4.92 -4.58 -14.68
CA CYS A 24 -4.46 -3.23 -14.37
C CYS A 24 -2.99 -3.08 -14.76
N ARG A 25 -2.68 -2.07 -15.57
CA ARG A 25 -1.29 -1.69 -15.81
C ARG A 25 -0.69 -1.14 -14.51
N LYS A 26 0.37 -1.76 -14.03
CA LYS A 26 1.10 -1.36 -12.83
C LYS A 26 2.59 -1.60 -13.02
N ASP A 27 3.39 -0.96 -12.18
CA ASP A 27 4.82 -1.22 -12.14
C ASP A 27 5.13 -2.60 -11.53
N ALA A 28 6.40 -3.00 -11.54
CA ALA A 28 6.91 -4.24 -10.99
C ALA A 28 6.54 -4.44 -9.50
N GLY A 29 6.73 -5.67 -9.01
CA GLY A 29 6.49 -6.02 -7.60
C GLY A 29 5.06 -5.73 -7.16
N LEU A 30 4.92 -4.92 -6.10
CA LEU A 30 3.63 -4.51 -5.52
C LEU A 30 2.97 -3.32 -6.22
N GLY A 31 3.56 -2.80 -7.31
CA GLY A 31 3.10 -1.57 -7.95
C GLY A 31 3.54 -0.34 -7.18
N GLN A 32 4.78 -0.35 -6.67
CA GLN A 32 5.41 0.75 -5.95
C GLN A 32 6.55 1.31 -6.80
N PRO A 33 6.26 2.22 -7.76
CA PRO A 33 7.31 2.80 -8.56
C PRO A 33 8.34 3.52 -7.69
N THR A 34 9.62 3.24 -7.92
CA THR A 34 10.71 3.79 -7.11
C THR A 34 10.71 5.31 -7.10
N TYR A 35 10.38 5.92 -8.23
CA TYR A 35 10.34 7.38 -8.40
C TYR A 35 9.25 8.07 -7.57
N LEU A 36 8.32 7.34 -6.95
CA LEU A 36 7.30 7.92 -6.06
C LEU A 36 7.70 7.91 -4.57
N GLY A 37 8.79 7.23 -4.20
CA GLY A 37 9.24 7.17 -2.81
C GLY A 37 8.22 6.52 -1.85
N ASP A 38 7.44 5.55 -2.34
CA ASP A 38 6.31 4.90 -1.66
C ASP A 38 6.66 3.64 -0.86
N PHE A 39 7.95 3.45 -0.58
CA PHE A 39 8.45 2.27 0.10
C PHE A 39 8.12 2.26 1.60
N PRO A 40 8.02 1.08 2.22
CA PRO A 40 7.80 0.98 3.65
C PRO A 40 8.96 1.55 4.48
N HIS A 41 8.63 2.36 5.49
CA HIS A 41 9.58 2.89 6.47
C HIS A 41 9.55 2.10 7.78
N TRP A 42 9.66 0.77 7.71
CA TRP A 42 9.47 -0.10 8.88
C TRP A 42 10.65 -0.11 9.83
N LEU A 43 11.87 -0.05 9.30
CA LEU A 43 13.09 -0.34 10.04
C LEU A 43 13.98 0.89 10.18
N ASN A 44 14.54 1.08 11.37
CA ASN A 44 15.59 2.05 11.60
C ASN A 44 16.93 1.46 11.15
N ARG A 45 17.52 2.05 10.10
CA ARG A 45 18.78 1.56 9.51
C ARG A 45 19.91 1.49 10.53
N THR A 46 20.10 2.54 11.33
CA THR A 46 21.21 2.64 12.27
C THR A 46 21.07 1.61 13.38
N ALA A 47 19.88 1.49 13.98
CA ALA A 47 19.63 0.48 15.00
C ALA A 47 19.75 -0.94 14.44
N MET A 48 19.12 -1.21 13.30
CA MET A 48 19.18 -2.51 12.62
C MET A 48 20.64 -2.93 12.36
N SER A 49 21.43 -2.05 11.75
CA SER A 49 22.85 -2.30 11.47
C SER A 49 23.66 -2.49 12.77
N GLY A 50 23.42 -1.67 13.79
CA GLY A 50 24.10 -1.79 15.08
C GLY A 50 23.84 -3.13 15.78
N TYR A 51 22.58 -3.53 15.91
CA TYR A 51 22.20 -4.78 16.58
C TYR A 51 22.62 -6.03 15.78
N THR A 52 22.59 -5.98 14.45
CA THR A 52 22.88 -7.13 13.58
C THR A 52 24.30 -7.15 13.03
N GLN A 53 25.14 -6.21 13.45
CA GLN A 53 26.50 -6.03 12.96
C GLN A 53 26.55 -5.81 11.43
N GLY A 54 25.70 -4.95 10.89
CA GLY A 54 25.72 -4.57 9.48
C GLY A 54 24.83 -5.39 8.55
N ALA A 55 23.79 -6.06 9.06
CA ALA A 55 22.73 -6.51 8.17
C ALA A 55 21.82 -5.33 7.81
N GLU A 56 21.49 -5.22 6.53
CA GLU A 56 20.64 -4.18 5.97
C GLU A 56 19.48 -4.80 5.21
N THR A 57 18.42 -4.01 5.03
CA THR A 57 17.22 -4.38 4.27
C THR A 57 16.69 -3.13 3.57
N MET A 58 15.98 -3.33 2.45
CA MET A 58 15.35 -2.24 1.71
C MET A 58 14.30 -1.45 2.53
N TRP A 59 13.80 -2.01 3.63
CA TRP A 59 12.79 -1.38 4.51
C TRP A 59 13.42 -0.49 5.60
N SER A 60 14.74 -0.36 5.60
CA SER A 60 15.53 0.44 6.53
C SER A 60 15.49 1.94 6.19
N LEU A 61 14.28 2.51 6.19
CA LEU A 61 13.98 3.90 5.84
C LEU A 61 13.35 4.71 7.00
N TRP A 62 13.11 4.11 8.16
CA TRP A 62 12.66 4.88 9.34
C TRP A 62 13.67 5.96 9.71
N GLY A 63 13.16 7.11 10.14
CA GLY A 63 13.97 8.29 10.47
C GLY A 63 14.25 9.18 9.26
N LYS A 64 13.67 8.86 8.10
CA LYS A 64 13.56 9.74 6.94
C LYS A 64 12.10 10.18 6.78
N PRO A 65 11.69 11.32 7.36
CA PRO A 65 10.30 11.76 7.29
C PRO A 65 9.85 12.08 5.87
N ARG A 66 10.72 12.72 5.09
CA ARG A 66 10.41 13.09 3.71
C ARG A 66 10.59 11.91 2.76
N ARG A 67 9.65 11.73 1.83
CA ARG A 67 9.80 10.83 0.67
C ARG A 67 11.01 11.20 -0.17
N ASP A 68 11.71 10.19 -0.64
CA ASP A 68 12.85 10.33 -1.55
C ASP A 68 12.34 10.35 -3.00
N THR A 69 11.77 11.48 -3.41
CA THR A 69 11.14 11.69 -4.73
C THR A 69 11.09 13.18 -5.06
N ASP A 70 11.07 13.51 -6.35
CA ASP A 70 10.79 14.87 -6.84
C ASP A 70 9.28 15.11 -7.04
N VAL A 71 8.44 14.08 -6.88
CA VAL A 71 6.99 14.16 -7.02
C VAL A 71 6.39 14.58 -5.68
N GLN A 72 6.14 15.88 -5.48
CA GLN A 72 5.74 16.43 -4.18
C GLN A 72 4.24 16.72 -4.10
N THR A 73 3.60 17.02 -5.23
CA THR A 73 2.19 17.38 -5.31
C THR A 73 1.32 16.26 -5.88
N CYS A 74 0.03 16.37 -5.64
CA CYS A 74 -0.95 15.43 -6.19
C CYS A 74 -1.03 15.53 -7.72
N GLU A 75 -0.92 16.73 -8.28
CA GLU A 75 -0.90 17.00 -9.72
C GLU A 75 0.32 16.33 -10.39
N GLU A 76 1.52 16.60 -9.87
CA GLU A 76 2.76 15.95 -10.33
C GLU A 76 2.67 14.43 -10.22
N ARG A 77 2.02 13.94 -9.16
CA ARG A 77 1.82 12.50 -8.95
C ARG A 77 0.91 11.89 -10.01
N LEU A 78 -0.22 12.52 -10.29
CA LEU A 78 -1.11 12.08 -11.36
C LEU A 78 -0.38 12.10 -12.71
N GLU A 79 0.37 13.16 -13.01
CA GLU A 79 1.15 13.28 -14.25
C GLU A 79 2.23 12.19 -14.35
N ALA A 80 3.00 11.96 -13.28
CA ALA A 80 4.06 10.97 -13.26
C ALA A 80 3.54 9.53 -13.45
N ILE A 81 2.38 9.21 -12.89
CA ILE A 81 1.73 7.91 -13.04
C ILE A 81 1.09 7.76 -14.43
N SER A 82 0.37 8.79 -14.90
CA SER A 82 -0.35 8.77 -16.18
C SER A 82 0.57 8.80 -17.40
N SER A 83 1.67 9.56 -17.36
CA SER A 83 2.69 9.59 -18.43
C SER A 83 3.34 8.23 -18.70
N ARG A 84 3.38 7.36 -17.67
CA ARG A 84 3.85 5.96 -17.78
C ARG A 84 2.72 4.97 -18.08
N GLY A 85 1.49 5.47 -18.26
CA GLY A 85 0.30 4.69 -18.53
C GLY A 85 -0.07 3.71 -17.41
N LEU A 86 0.39 3.96 -16.19
CA LEU A 86 0.02 3.14 -15.04
C LEU A 86 -1.44 3.43 -14.65
N GLN A 87 -2.17 2.40 -14.26
CA GLN A 87 -3.57 2.47 -13.83
C GLN A 87 -3.74 2.13 -12.35
N TYR A 88 -2.72 1.53 -11.74
CA TYR A 88 -2.67 1.17 -10.33
C TYR A 88 -1.28 1.49 -9.77
N VAL A 89 -1.27 2.12 -8.59
CA VAL A 89 -0.09 2.27 -7.75
C VAL A 89 -0.42 1.93 -6.29
N SER A 90 0.61 1.54 -5.55
CA SER A 90 0.57 1.19 -4.14
C SER A 90 1.46 2.14 -3.36
N ASN A 91 0.95 2.70 -2.29
CA ASN A 91 1.67 3.52 -1.32
C ASN A 91 1.79 2.76 0.00
N GLU A 92 2.99 2.36 0.42
CA GLU A 92 3.22 1.58 1.65
C GLU A 92 3.92 2.39 2.76
N TYR A 93 4.05 3.70 2.57
CA TYR A 93 4.62 4.60 3.57
C TYR A 93 3.53 5.19 4.46
N THR A 94 2.96 6.33 4.05
CA THR A 94 1.94 7.11 4.76
C THR A 94 1.15 7.96 3.77
N LEU A 95 0.12 8.68 4.20
CA LEU A 95 -0.58 9.64 3.32
C LEU A 95 0.33 10.76 2.80
N HIS A 96 -0.12 11.49 1.78
CA HIS A 96 0.68 12.55 1.15
C HIS A 96 0.75 13.80 2.05
N GLY A 97 1.80 14.59 1.85
CA GLY A 97 2.05 15.80 2.63
C GLY A 97 2.32 15.52 4.11
N GLY A 98 1.93 16.47 4.95
CA GLY A 98 2.09 16.36 6.40
C GLY A 98 3.51 16.66 6.93
N LEU A 99 4.48 17.04 6.09
CA LEU A 99 5.84 17.39 6.55
C LEU A 99 5.86 18.58 7.53
N GLY A 100 5.02 19.59 7.26
CA GLY A 100 4.84 20.76 8.14
C GLY A 100 3.90 20.51 9.33
N GLY A 101 3.31 19.32 9.43
CA GLY A 101 2.37 18.94 10.49
C GLY A 101 1.29 17.97 10.00
N MET A 102 0.87 17.05 10.87
CA MET A 102 -0.06 15.96 10.55
C MET A 102 -1.43 16.41 9.99
N HIS A 103 -1.86 17.64 10.27
CA HIS A 103 -3.10 18.22 9.74
C HIS A 103 -3.08 18.44 8.23
N ALA A 104 -1.89 18.52 7.62
CA ALA A 104 -1.73 18.66 6.17
C ALA A 104 -1.66 17.31 5.42
N ALA A 105 -1.83 16.19 6.13
CA ALA A 105 -1.95 14.88 5.50
C ALA A 105 -3.19 14.83 4.60
N HIS A 106 -3.10 14.18 3.44
CA HIS A 106 -4.23 14.06 2.53
C HIS A 106 -4.08 12.85 1.58
N VAL A 107 -5.21 12.45 1.01
CA VAL A 107 -5.27 11.60 -0.18
C VAL A 107 -5.26 12.48 -1.44
N CYS A 108 -4.86 11.90 -2.57
CA CYS A 108 -4.92 12.60 -3.86
C CYS A 108 -6.30 12.45 -4.49
N ALA A 109 -7.14 13.48 -4.38
CA ALA A 109 -8.55 13.44 -4.78
C ALA A 109 -8.80 13.18 -6.28
N GLN A 110 -7.80 13.40 -7.13
CA GLN A 110 -7.82 13.08 -8.56
C GLN A 110 -7.57 11.59 -8.86
N LEU A 111 -7.26 10.78 -7.85
CA LEU A 111 -7.10 9.33 -7.92
C LEU A 111 -8.25 8.64 -7.19
N VAL A 112 -8.49 7.38 -7.53
CA VAL A 112 -9.37 6.50 -6.75
C VAL A 112 -8.58 5.93 -5.58
N ASN A 113 -8.84 6.42 -4.39
CA ASN A 113 -8.12 6.10 -3.17
C ASN A 113 -8.78 4.92 -2.46
N VAL A 114 -8.03 3.83 -2.31
CA VAL A 114 -8.50 2.60 -1.66
C VAL A 114 -7.59 2.27 -0.49
N VAL A 115 -8.15 1.81 0.63
CA VAL A 115 -7.37 1.25 1.73
C VAL A 115 -7.91 -0.11 2.15
N THR A 116 -7.00 -1.01 2.50
CA THR A 116 -7.36 -2.29 3.14
C THR A 116 -6.93 -2.26 4.58
N LEU A 117 -7.88 -2.52 5.48
CA LEU A 117 -7.69 -2.62 6.90
C LEU A 117 -7.78 -4.07 7.37
N ARG A 118 -7.14 -4.34 8.49
CA ARG A 118 -7.18 -5.62 9.20
C ARG A 118 -7.15 -5.33 10.69
N ASN A 119 -7.72 -6.22 11.49
CA ASN A 119 -7.60 -6.21 12.93
C ASN A 119 -6.14 -5.94 13.35
N PRO A 120 -5.87 -4.85 14.11
CA PRO A 120 -4.52 -4.40 14.43
C PRO A 120 -3.66 -5.44 15.12
N ASP A 121 -4.25 -6.22 16.03
CA ASP A 121 -3.56 -7.25 16.80
C ASP A 121 -3.10 -8.39 15.87
N LYS A 122 -4.01 -8.89 15.02
CA LYS A 122 -3.67 -9.90 14.00
C LYS A 122 -2.64 -9.37 13.01
N ARG A 123 -2.75 -8.10 12.62
CA ARG A 123 -1.82 -7.43 11.71
C ARG A 123 -0.42 -7.33 12.33
N LEU A 124 -0.31 -6.88 13.58
CA LEU A 124 0.95 -6.76 14.31
C LEU A 124 1.68 -8.11 14.38
N VAL A 125 0.99 -9.16 14.85
CA VAL A 125 1.58 -10.51 14.95
C VAL A 125 2.05 -11.01 13.58
N SER A 126 1.20 -10.85 12.56
CA SER A 126 1.53 -11.23 11.18
C SER A 126 2.73 -10.45 10.63
N HIS A 127 2.85 -9.16 10.97
CA HIS A 127 3.94 -8.31 10.52
C HIS A 127 5.26 -8.68 11.19
N MET A 128 5.27 -8.88 12.51
CA MET A 128 6.44 -9.35 13.23
C MET A 128 6.95 -10.70 12.69
N HIS A 129 6.06 -11.68 12.53
CA HIS A 129 6.45 -12.99 11.97
C HIS A 129 7.00 -12.89 10.55
N PHE A 130 6.40 -12.05 9.71
CA PHE A 130 6.91 -11.80 8.38
C PHE A 130 8.30 -11.16 8.41
N MET A 131 8.52 -10.14 9.24
CA MET A 131 9.82 -9.49 9.37
C MET A 131 10.88 -10.46 9.85
N LEU A 132 10.59 -11.30 10.85
CA LEU A 132 11.53 -12.30 11.36
C LEU A 132 12.08 -13.22 10.25
N ALA A 133 11.23 -13.67 9.33
CA ALA A 133 11.66 -14.51 8.22
C ALA A 133 12.67 -13.80 7.30
N PHE A 134 12.44 -12.52 7.00
CA PHE A 134 13.33 -11.71 6.15
C PHE A 134 14.61 -11.30 6.88
N LEU A 135 14.52 -10.92 8.15
CA LEU A 135 15.65 -10.55 8.98
C LEU A 135 16.59 -11.76 9.20
N SER A 136 16.02 -12.96 9.40
CA SER A 136 16.79 -14.20 9.47
C SER A 136 17.51 -14.48 8.15
N SER A 137 16.81 -14.31 7.02
CA SER A 137 17.40 -14.43 5.69
C SER A 137 18.53 -13.41 5.43
N ALA A 138 18.34 -12.15 5.81
CA ALA A 138 19.35 -11.10 5.69
C ALA A 138 20.59 -11.37 6.55
N ALA A 139 20.39 -11.78 7.80
CA ALA A 139 21.48 -12.17 8.70
C ALA A 139 22.30 -13.33 8.13
N ARG A 140 21.64 -14.39 7.62
CA ARG A 140 22.33 -15.53 6.99
C ARG A 140 23.10 -15.13 5.73
N ARG A 141 22.54 -14.28 4.87
CA ARG A 141 23.24 -13.76 3.67
C ARG A 141 24.51 -13.00 3.99
N LYS A 142 24.60 -12.39 5.17
CA LYS A 142 25.79 -11.69 5.68
C LYS A 142 26.68 -12.57 6.57
N ASN A 143 26.47 -13.90 6.56
CA ASN A 143 27.18 -14.87 7.41
C ASN A 143 27.16 -14.50 8.90
N ARG A 144 26.06 -13.90 9.38
CA ARG A 144 25.90 -13.56 10.79
C ARG A 144 25.49 -14.80 11.59
N PRO A 145 26.04 -15.00 12.81
CA PRO A 145 25.68 -16.12 13.64
C PRO A 145 24.18 -16.15 13.94
N ARG A 146 23.59 -17.34 13.96
CA ARG A 146 22.17 -17.53 14.31
C ARG A 146 21.84 -17.01 15.71
N ASP A 147 22.77 -17.16 16.66
CA ASP A 147 22.62 -16.66 18.03
C ASP A 147 22.52 -15.14 18.10
N LEU A 148 23.15 -14.41 17.16
CA LEU A 148 23.01 -12.96 17.07
C LEU A 148 21.58 -12.60 16.67
N PHE A 149 21.04 -13.24 15.63
CA PHE A 149 19.66 -13.03 15.21
C PHE A 149 18.68 -13.34 16.35
N ASN A 150 18.84 -14.48 17.03
CA ASN A 150 17.96 -14.88 18.13
C ASN A 150 18.03 -13.90 19.32
N ARG A 151 19.23 -13.43 19.68
CA ARG A 151 19.42 -12.44 20.74
C ARG A 151 18.75 -11.09 20.42
N VAL A 152 18.73 -10.69 19.16
CA VAL A 152 18.16 -9.40 18.77
C VAL A 152 16.65 -9.52 18.63
N PHE A 153 16.17 -10.46 17.83
CA PHE A 153 14.76 -10.46 17.39
C PHE A 153 13.86 -11.44 18.15
N CYS A 154 14.44 -12.36 18.93
CA CYS A 154 13.70 -13.36 19.70
C CYS A 154 13.85 -13.17 21.22
N SER A 155 14.50 -12.08 21.66
CA SER A 155 14.80 -11.80 23.08
C SER A 155 13.62 -11.27 23.90
N ASN A 156 12.41 -11.21 23.35
CA ASN A 156 11.25 -10.56 23.96
C ASN A 156 11.53 -9.11 24.43
N ASN A 157 12.59 -8.47 23.96
CA ASN A 157 13.02 -7.16 24.44
C ASN A 157 12.31 -6.04 23.67
N LEU A 158 11.34 -5.40 24.32
CA LEU A 158 10.58 -4.30 23.74
C LEU A 158 11.46 -3.11 23.33
N THR A 159 12.52 -2.81 24.08
CA THR A 159 13.45 -1.71 23.74
C THR A 159 14.12 -1.95 22.40
N ILE A 160 14.61 -3.17 22.14
CA ILE A 160 15.22 -3.52 20.84
C ILE A 160 14.21 -3.35 19.71
N TRP A 161 12.96 -3.79 19.89
CA TRP A 161 11.93 -3.64 18.88
C TRP A 161 11.51 -2.17 18.67
N ARG A 162 11.51 -1.35 19.71
CA ARG A 162 11.31 0.11 19.63
C ARG A 162 12.42 0.80 18.85
N ASP A 163 13.66 0.34 19.00
CA ASP A 163 14.78 0.91 18.27
C ASP A 163 14.76 0.47 16.79
N VAL A 164 14.56 -0.83 16.55
CA VAL A 164 14.73 -1.43 15.22
C VAL A 164 13.50 -1.30 14.34
N ALA A 165 12.30 -1.53 14.87
CA ALA A 165 11.05 -1.48 14.12
C ALA A 165 9.99 -0.55 14.75
N PRO A 166 10.31 0.73 15.00
CA PRO A 166 9.48 1.65 15.78
C PRO A 166 8.00 1.72 15.34
N PRO A 167 7.67 1.97 14.06
CA PRO A 167 6.27 2.13 13.67
C PRO A 167 5.53 0.79 13.68
N VAL A 168 6.25 -0.34 13.56
CA VAL A 168 5.62 -1.67 13.50
C VAL A 168 4.97 -2.01 14.83
N ILE A 169 5.61 -1.68 15.95
CA ILE A 169 5.15 -2.02 17.30
C ILE A 169 4.36 -0.89 17.98
N ASP A 170 4.17 0.25 17.33
CA ASP A 170 3.45 1.37 17.90
C ASP A 170 2.46 1.97 16.90
N ASN A 171 1.26 1.40 16.87
CA ASN A 171 0.09 2.00 16.20
C ASN A 171 0.34 2.33 14.72
N PHE A 172 0.83 1.31 13.99
CA PHE A 172 1.23 1.43 12.59
C PHE A 172 0.11 1.97 11.70
N ASN A 173 -1.14 1.55 11.93
CA ASN A 173 -2.24 1.99 11.08
C ASN A 173 -2.44 3.50 11.24
N VAL A 174 -2.62 3.99 12.47
CA VAL A 174 -2.81 5.43 12.74
C VAL A 174 -1.66 6.23 12.15
N ARG A 175 -0.40 5.81 12.33
CA ARG A 175 0.78 6.47 11.74
C ARG A 175 0.67 6.63 10.22
N SER A 176 0.23 5.59 9.51
CA SER A 176 0.07 5.63 8.05
C SER A 176 -1.00 6.60 7.55
N PHE A 177 -1.91 7.09 8.40
CA PHE A 177 -2.92 8.09 8.03
C PHE A 177 -2.52 9.53 8.37
N LEU A 178 -1.37 9.77 9.01
CA LEU A 178 -1.03 11.10 9.54
C LEU A 178 0.03 11.85 8.73
N GLY A 179 0.32 11.37 7.52
CA GLY A 179 1.33 11.96 6.65
C GLY A 179 2.75 11.78 7.21
N GLU A 180 3.71 12.51 6.63
CA GLU A 180 5.13 12.31 6.89
C GLU A 180 5.57 12.62 8.33
N ALA A 181 5.12 13.76 8.89
CA ALA A 181 5.44 14.11 10.27
C ALA A 181 4.71 13.22 11.28
N GLY A 182 3.42 12.95 11.05
CA GLY A 182 2.63 12.13 11.97
C GLY A 182 3.05 10.66 11.99
N PHE A 183 3.56 10.13 10.87
CA PHE A 183 4.15 8.79 10.83
C PHE A 183 5.35 8.67 11.78
N HIS A 184 6.11 9.78 11.94
CA HIS A 184 7.32 9.88 12.75
C HIS A 184 7.12 10.49 14.15
N THR A 185 5.87 10.72 14.58
CA THR A 185 5.55 11.15 15.94
C THR A 185 6.24 10.25 16.98
N PRO A 186 6.74 10.78 18.12
CA PRO A 186 7.40 9.96 19.13
C PRO A 186 6.60 8.72 19.57
N LEU A 187 7.30 7.67 19.96
CA LEU A 187 6.66 6.40 20.32
C LEU A 187 5.82 6.57 21.59
N GLY A 188 4.62 5.99 21.60
CA GLY A 188 3.71 6.03 22.74
C GLY A 188 3.02 7.38 22.97
N THR A 189 3.20 8.36 22.09
CA THR A 189 2.55 9.68 22.22
C THR A 189 1.31 9.84 21.33
N LEU A 190 0.90 8.80 20.59
CA LEU A 190 -0.33 8.86 19.78
C LEU A 190 -1.56 8.88 20.69
N GLY A 191 -2.12 10.08 20.87
CA GLY A 191 -3.34 10.34 21.64
C GLY A 191 -4.63 10.46 20.80
N SER A 192 -5.67 11.01 21.42
CA SER A 192 -6.99 11.19 20.82
C SER A 192 -7.00 12.09 19.58
N GLU A 193 -6.18 13.14 19.54
CA GLU A 193 -6.04 14.03 18.38
C GLU A 193 -5.58 13.25 17.15
N HIS A 194 -4.52 12.46 17.28
CA HIS A 194 -3.96 11.61 16.23
C HIS A 194 -5.02 10.64 15.69
N VAL A 195 -5.76 9.96 16.58
CA VAL A 195 -6.86 9.07 16.17
C VAL A 195 -7.97 9.85 15.46
N GLY A 196 -8.31 11.04 15.95
CA GLY A 196 -9.31 11.92 15.34
C GLY A 196 -8.95 12.30 13.91
N LEU A 197 -7.70 12.72 13.69
CA LEU A 197 -7.20 13.04 12.35
C LEU A 197 -7.14 11.81 11.44
N ALA A 198 -6.63 10.68 11.93
CA ALA A 198 -6.60 9.44 11.15
C ALA A 198 -8.01 9.00 10.73
N ARG A 199 -9.03 9.19 11.58
CA ARG A 199 -10.43 8.94 11.25
C ARG A 199 -10.95 9.91 10.18
N GLN A 200 -10.62 11.18 10.27
CA GLN A 200 -11.00 12.17 9.24
C GLN A 200 -10.40 11.79 7.89
N GLN A 201 -9.11 11.42 7.87
CA GLN A 201 -8.46 10.95 6.65
C GLN A 201 -9.06 9.66 6.12
N LEU A 202 -9.42 8.70 6.98
CA LEU A 202 -10.09 7.48 6.54
C LEU A 202 -11.41 7.77 5.81
N LEU A 203 -12.13 8.83 6.19
CA LEU A 203 -13.40 9.24 5.56
C LEU A 203 -13.21 9.94 4.20
N THR A 204 -11.98 10.28 3.81
CA THR A 204 -11.69 10.84 2.48
C THR A 204 -11.36 9.77 1.45
N PHE A 205 -11.21 8.51 1.87
CA PHE A 205 -11.03 7.39 0.93
C PHE A 205 -12.32 7.10 0.18
N ASP A 206 -12.17 6.76 -1.10
CA ASP A 206 -13.32 6.41 -1.92
C ASP A 206 -13.84 5.00 -1.62
N LEU A 207 -12.94 4.08 -1.21
CA LEU A 207 -13.30 2.73 -0.79
C LEU A 207 -12.43 2.25 0.39
N VAL A 208 -13.07 1.73 1.43
CA VAL A 208 -12.46 1.11 2.59
C VAL A 208 -12.84 -0.36 2.65
N MET A 209 -11.83 -1.24 2.71
CA MET A 209 -12.04 -2.68 2.80
C MET A 209 -11.58 -3.23 4.15
N ASP A 210 -12.43 -4.00 4.83
CA ASP A 210 -12.08 -4.78 6.03
C ASP A 210 -11.77 -6.24 5.64
N LEU A 211 -10.50 -6.64 5.77
CA LEU A 211 -10.07 -8.01 5.47
C LEU A 211 -10.71 -9.04 6.41
N ASP A 212 -11.10 -8.64 7.62
CA ASP A 212 -11.77 -9.54 8.57
C ASP A 212 -13.30 -9.60 8.37
N ALA A 213 -13.86 -8.85 7.39
CA ALA A 213 -15.30 -8.90 7.07
C ALA A 213 -15.71 -10.09 6.20
N GLY A 214 -14.75 -10.91 5.76
CA GLY A 214 -14.96 -12.08 4.90
C GLY A 214 -14.76 -11.78 3.42
N SER A 215 -14.49 -12.84 2.64
CA SER A 215 -14.18 -12.74 1.20
C SER A 215 -15.31 -12.09 0.41
N GLU A 216 -16.57 -12.45 0.70
CA GLU A 216 -17.74 -11.90 0.02
C GLU A 216 -17.84 -10.38 0.17
N ALA A 217 -17.50 -9.85 1.35
CA ALA A 217 -17.51 -8.41 1.61
C ALA A 217 -16.48 -7.67 0.72
N THR A 218 -15.26 -8.21 0.65
CA THR A 218 -14.21 -7.64 -0.20
C THR A 218 -14.50 -7.81 -1.69
N GLU A 219 -15.11 -8.93 -2.07
CA GLU A 219 -15.47 -9.22 -3.46
C GLU A 219 -16.49 -8.23 -4.00
N VAL A 220 -17.53 -7.90 -3.23
CA VAL A 220 -18.52 -6.90 -3.64
C VAL A 220 -17.84 -5.56 -3.90
N ILE A 221 -16.97 -5.10 -3.01
CA ILE A 221 -16.26 -3.82 -3.17
C ILE A 221 -15.35 -3.86 -4.41
N MET A 222 -14.59 -4.93 -4.63
CA MET A 222 -13.66 -5.01 -5.76
C MET A 222 -14.37 -5.17 -7.11
N ARG A 223 -15.37 -6.06 -7.19
CA ARG A 223 -16.10 -6.29 -8.45
C ARG A 223 -17.00 -5.12 -8.80
N GLN A 224 -17.78 -4.63 -7.83
CA GLN A 224 -18.77 -3.59 -8.07
C GLN A 224 -18.18 -2.18 -7.96
N GLY A 225 -17.29 -1.95 -7.00
CA GLY A 225 -16.64 -0.65 -6.82
C GLY A 225 -15.58 -0.42 -7.88
N LEU A 226 -14.62 -1.34 -8.02
CA LEU A 226 -13.45 -1.15 -8.88
C LEU A 226 -13.58 -1.72 -10.30
N GLY A 227 -14.65 -2.47 -10.59
CA GLY A 227 -14.81 -3.17 -11.87
C GLY A 227 -13.81 -4.31 -12.10
N TRP A 228 -13.18 -4.81 -11.04
CA TRP A 228 -12.13 -5.81 -11.14
C TRP A 228 -12.71 -7.21 -11.36
N SER A 229 -12.12 -7.95 -12.31
CA SER A 229 -12.51 -9.34 -12.59
C SER A 229 -11.91 -10.33 -11.60
N ALA A 230 -10.85 -9.95 -10.89
CA ALA A 230 -10.23 -10.73 -9.84
C ALA A 230 -10.28 -9.98 -8.50
N THR A 231 -10.42 -10.74 -7.43
CA THR A 231 -10.55 -10.26 -6.06
C THR A 231 -9.41 -10.76 -5.18
N VAL A 232 -9.30 -10.23 -3.95
CA VAL A 232 -8.38 -10.76 -2.95
C VAL A 232 -8.64 -12.24 -2.65
N ALA A 233 -9.87 -12.72 -2.81
CA ALA A 233 -10.23 -14.13 -2.60
C ALA A 233 -9.74 -15.05 -3.73
N ASP A 234 -9.74 -14.55 -4.98
CA ASP A 234 -9.21 -15.29 -6.14
C ASP A 234 -7.68 -15.43 -6.08
N VAL A 235 -7.05 -14.58 -5.29
CA VAL A 235 -5.62 -14.50 -5.12
C VAL A 235 -5.18 -15.45 -4.01
N GLN A 236 -4.78 -16.67 -4.39
CA GLN A 236 -4.08 -17.61 -3.50
C GLN A 236 -2.58 -17.27 -3.33
N THR A 237 -2.19 -16.00 -3.43
CA THR A 237 -0.76 -15.67 -3.37
C THR A 237 -0.26 -15.61 -1.92
N ARG A 238 0.85 -16.35 -1.70
CA ARG A 238 1.82 -16.25 -0.61
C ARG A 238 1.24 -15.87 0.75
N THR A 239 0.74 -16.86 1.47
CA THR A 239 0.50 -16.73 2.91
C THR A 239 1.81 -16.42 3.65
N SER A 240 1.74 -15.85 4.86
CA SER A 240 2.95 -15.70 5.71
C SER A 240 3.66 -17.04 5.90
N HIS A 241 2.92 -18.15 5.93
CA HIS A 241 3.46 -19.50 6.00
C HIS A 241 4.29 -19.86 4.74
N ASP A 242 3.82 -19.52 3.54
CA ASP A 242 4.58 -19.78 2.31
C ASP A 242 5.89 -19.00 2.27
N VAL A 243 5.88 -17.76 2.79
CA VAL A 243 7.08 -16.94 2.94
C VAL A 243 8.04 -17.57 3.95
N SER A 244 7.55 -17.95 5.12
CA SER A 244 8.32 -18.65 6.16
C SER A 244 8.97 -19.92 5.62
N LYS A 245 8.19 -20.78 4.94
CA LYS A 245 8.68 -22.01 4.30
C LYS A 245 9.76 -21.71 3.26
N LYS A 246 9.53 -20.73 2.39
CA LYS A 246 10.48 -20.32 1.35
C LYS A 246 11.78 -19.78 1.93
N MET A 247 11.69 -19.04 3.03
CA MET A 247 12.85 -18.50 3.75
C MET A 247 13.47 -19.52 4.70
N ASN A 248 13.05 -20.80 4.69
CA ASN A 248 13.50 -21.80 5.65
C ASN A 248 13.53 -21.26 7.09
N PHE A 249 12.43 -20.65 7.50
CA PHE A 249 12.25 -20.03 8.81
C PHE A 249 10.92 -20.50 9.39
N SER A 250 10.92 -20.92 10.65
CA SER A 250 9.70 -21.23 11.39
C SER A 250 9.80 -20.57 12.76
N VAL A 251 8.79 -19.76 13.10
CA VAL A 251 8.71 -19.07 14.40
C VAL A 251 8.79 -20.09 15.54
N ASP A 252 8.14 -21.24 15.38
CA ASP A 252 8.14 -22.32 16.38
C ASP A 252 9.49 -23.02 16.47
N ALA A 253 10.09 -23.37 15.32
CA ALA A 253 11.38 -24.06 15.30
C ALA A 253 12.53 -23.18 15.81
N GLU A 254 12.38 -21.86 15.71
CA GLU A 254 13.35 -20.88 16.18
C GLU A 254 13.09 -20.42 17.62
N GLY A 255 11.96 -20.83 18.23
CA GLY A 255 11.56 -20.35 19.56
C GLY A 255 11.24 -18.84 19.60
N CYS A 256 10.94 -18.23 18.46
CA CYS A 256 10.79 -16.79 18.28
C CYS A 256 9.34 -16.30 18.35
N ARG A 257 8.49 -16.98 19.12
CA ARG A 257 7.06 -16.63 19.27
C ARG A 257 6.84 -15.24 19.87
N ASN A 258 7.83 -14.73 20.61
CA ASN A 258 7.78 -13.41 21.22
C ASN A 258 6.53 -13.20 22.11
N GLU A 259 6.07 -14.24 22.81
CA GLU A 259 4.82 -14.21 23.57
C GLU A 259 4.82 -13.14 24.67
N LYS A 260 5.94 -12.96 25.39
CA LYS A 260 6.05 -11.93 26.44
C LYS A 260 6.04 -10.53 25.83
N LEU A 261 6.80 -10.33 24.76
CA LEU A 261 6.79 -9.07 24.02
C LEU A 261 5.40 -8.73 23.47
N LEU A 262 4.70 -9.70 22.89
CA LEU A 262 3.34 -9.49 22.38
C LEU A 262 2.36 -9.15 23.51
N ALA A 263 2.49 -9.78 24.68
CA ALA A 263 1.68 -9.45 25.85
C ALA A 263 1.88 -7.99 26.31
N GLU A 264 3.08 -7.43 26.14
CA GLU A 264 3.38 -6.03 26.45
C GLU A 264 2.90 -5.06 25.36
N VAL A 265 3.05 -5.42 24.08
CA VAL A 265 2.80 -4.50 22.96
C VAL A 265 1.33 -4.45 22.55
N LEU A 266 0.60 -5.58 22.61
CA LEU A 266 -0.79 -5.65 22.18
C LEU A 266 -1.71 -4.67 22.93
N PRO A 267 -1.59 -4.48 24.26
CA PRO A 267 -2.37 -3.46 24.96
C PRO A 267 -2.11 -2.03 24.49
N LEU A 268 -0.92 -1.74 23.93
CA LEU A 268 -0.54 -0.41 23.46
C LEU A 268 -1.15 -0.04 22.09
N GLN A 269 -1.81 -0.98 21.41
CA GLN A 269 -2.40 -0.77 20.07
C GLN A 269 -3.82 -0.15 20.11
N GLU A 270 -4.24 0.45 21.22
CA GLU A 270 -5.61 0.99 21.34
C GLU A 270 -5.91 2.09 20.30
N PRO A 271 -5.01 3.04 19.97
CA PRO A 271 -5.22 3.95 18.86
C PRO A 271 -5.56 3.25 17.53
N ASP A 272 -4.81 2.21 17.16
CA ASP A 272 -5.10 1.42 15.95
C ASP A 272 -6.45 0.69 16.05
N ARG A 273 -6.81 0.14 17.22
CA ARG A 273 -8.13 -0.50 17.42
C ARG A 273 -9.26 0.49 17.27
N GLN A 274 -9.08 1.71 17.77
CA GLN A 274 -10.04 2.79 17.66
C GLN A 274 -10.26 3.24 16.21
N LEU A 275 -9.19 3.36 15.42
CA LEU A 275 -9.28 3.64 13.99
C LEU A 275 -9.92 2.47 13.24
N TYR A 276 -9.51 1.25 13.55
CA TYR A 276 -10.04 0.04 12.93
C TYR A 276 -11.55 -0.11 13.15
N ARG A 277 -12.06 0.13 14.38
CA ARG A 277 -13.51 0.14 14.65
C ARG A 277 -14.26 1.11 13.72
N THR A 278 -13.73 2.31 13.50
CA THR A 278 -14.29 3.27 12.53
C THR A 278 -14.21 2.72 11.11
N GLY A 279 -13.06 2.19 10.70
CA GLY A 279 -12.86 1.61 9.38
C GLY A 279 -13.80 0.45 9.06
N ARG A 280 -14.17 -0.38 10.05
CA ARG A 280 -15.18 -1.43 9.86
C ARG A 280 -16.57 -0.86 9.54
N VAL A 281 -16.94 0.25 10.19
CA VAL A 281 -18.22 0.93 9.91
C VAL A 281 -18.20 1.50 8.50
N VAL A 282 -17.13 2.20 8.10
CA VAL A 282 -16.99 2.75 6.74
C VAL A 282 -17.04 1.64 5.70
N SER A 283 -16.26 0.57 5.89
CA SER A 283 -16.26 -0.58 4.98
C SER A 283 -17.63 -1.27 4.86
N PHE A 284 -18.38 -1.35 5.96
CA PHE A 284 -19.75 -1.85 5.92
C PHE A 284 -20.67 -0.95 5.09
N LEU A 285 -20.55 0.38 5.21
CA LEU A 285 -21.30 1.33 4.40
C LEU A 285 -20.95 1.21 2.91
N ASP A 286 -19.67 1.11 2.57
CA ASP A 286 -19.22 0.90 1.18
C ASP A 286 -19.80 -0.39 0.61
N ARG A 287 -19.80 -1.47 1.39
CA ARG A 287 -20.40 -2.74 0.98
C ARG A 287 -21.91 -2.61 0.75
N LEU A 288 -22.63 -1.90 1.61
CA LEU A 288 -24.07 -1.67 1.43
C LEU A 288 -24.35 -0.87 0.16
N LEU A 289 -23.60 0.22 -0.05
CA LEU A 289 -23.71 1.05 -1.24
C LEU A 289 -23.47 0.23 -2.51
N MET A 290 -22.38 -0.54 -2.55
CA MET A 290 -22.04 -1.40 -3.69
C MET A 290 -23.09 -2.52 -3.89
N SER A 291 -23.59 -3.13 -2.82
CA SER A 291 -24.64 -4.15 -2.93
C SER A 291 -25.94 -3.57 -3.48
N ALA A 292 -26.31 -2.36 -3.07
CA ALA A 292 -27.47 -1.65 -3.59
C ALA A 292 -27.27 -1.30 -5.08
N ALA A 293 -26.10 -0.76 -5.45
CA ALA A 293 -25.76 -0.46 -6.84
C ALA A 293 -25.89 -1.71 -7.72
N ARG A 294 -25.34 -2.85 -7.28
CA ARG A 294 -25.46 -4.13 -7.97
C ARG A 294 -26.92 -4.57 -8.11
N SER A 295 -27.72 -4.43 -7.06
CA SER A 295 -29.14 -4.82 -7.05
C SER A 295 -29.99 -3.96 -7.99
N LEU A 296 -29.58 -2.70 -8.19
CA LEU A 296 -30.16 -1.79 -9.16
C LEU A 296 -29.69 -2.05 -10.61
N GLY A 297 -28.87 -3.08 -10.83
CA GLY A 297 -28.28 -3.37 -12.15
C GLY A 297 -27.25 -2.33 -12.60
N LEU A 298 -26.75 -1.48 -11.68
CA LEU A 298 -25.64 -0.60 -12.00
C LEU A 298 -24.38 -1.44 -12.17
N HIS A 299 -23.64 -1.20 -13.23
CA HIS A 299 -22.38 -1.86 -13.50
C HIS A 299 -21.23 -0.87 -13.34
N PRO A 300 -20.03 -1.32 -12.90
CA PRO A 300 -18.81 -0.54 -12.96
C PRO A 300 -18.69 0.09 -14.35
N HIS A 301 -18.68 1.43 -14.41
CA HIS A 301 -18.58 2.11 -15.69
C HIS A 301 -17.23 1.71 -16.32
N PRO A 302 -17.19 1.15 -17.54
CA PRO A 302 -15.95 1.14 -18.29
C PRO A 302 -15.65 2.61 -18.55
N THR A 303 -14.75 3.23 -17.80
CA THR A 303 -14.54 4.68 -17.88
C THR A 303 -14.26 5.07 -19.33
N VAL A 304 -15.24 5.67 -20.00
CA VAL A 304 -15.26 6.79 -20.96
C VAL A 304 -16.63 6.74 -21.66
N ASP A 305 -17.31 7.88 -21.81
CA ASP A 305 -18.36 8.12 -22.81
C ASP A 305 -17.85 7.82 -24.23
N THR A 306 -17.75 6.54 -24.54
CA THR A 306 -17.34 6.04 -25.84
C THR A 306 -18.53 5.34 -26.43
N SER A 307 -18.85 5.66 -27.69
CA SER A 307 -19.82 4.86 -28.44
C SER A 307 -19.47 3.37 -28.30
N ALA A 308 -20.44 2.47 -28.45
CA ALA A 308 -20.19 1.03 -28.39
C ALA A 308 -19.02 0.57 -29.28
N GLU A 309 -18.65 1.39 -30.27
CA GLU A 309 -17.55 1.23 -31.21
C GLU A 309 -16.18 1.61 -30.64
N GLU A 310 -16.09 2.64 -29.78
CA GLU A 310 -14.83 3.05 -29.16
C GLU A 310 -14.56 2.31 -27.85
N ALA A 311 -15.61 1.87 -27.15
CA ALA A 311 -15.51 0.83 -26.13
C ALA A 311 -14.99 -0.49 -26.74
N ARG A 312 -15.47 -0.87 -27.94
CA ARG A 312 -14.92 -2.00 -28.71
C ARG A 312 -13.47 -1.77 -29.13
N ARG A 313 -13.08 -0.58 -29.59
CA ARG A 313 -11.66 -0.26 -29.88
C ARG A 313 -10.77 -0.34 -28.65
N LEU A 314 -11.22 0.10 -27.48
CA LEU A 314 -10.46 0.03 -26.23
C LEU A 314 -10.36 -1.41 -25.69
N LEU A 315 -11.42 -2.20 -25.86
CA LEU A 315 -11.44 -3.64 -25.61
C LEU A 315 -10.51 -4.40 -26.59
N ASP A 316 -10.54 -4.07 -27.88
CA ASP A 316 -9.64 -4.60 -28.91
C ASP A 316 -8.18 -4.14 -28.68
N ALA A 317 -7.98 -2.97 -28.07
CA ALA A 317 -6.68 -2.47 -27.61
C ALA A 317 -6.22 -3.09 -26.27
N LYS A 318 -6.98 -4.03 -25.68
CA LYS A 318 -6.69 -4.69 -24.39
C LYS A 318 -6.47 -3.72 -23.21
N ARG A 319 -7.07 -2.52 -23.23
CA ARG A 319 -6.97 -1.55 -22.13
C ARG A 319 -8.22 -1.62 -21.26
N HIS A 320 -8.25 -2.53 -20.30
CA HIS A 320 -9.28 -2.52 -19.27
C HIS A 320 -9.02 -1.36 -18.30
N PRO A 321 -9.98 -0.44 -18.09
CA PRO A 321 -9.82 0.61 -17.10
C PRO A 321 -9.91 0.03 -15.69
N CYS A 322 -8.88 0.25 -14.88
CA CYS A 322 -8.96 0.00 -13.44
C CYS A 322 -9.36 1.27 -12.70
N GLY A 323 -10.51 1.24 -12.00
CA GLY A 323 -11.02 2.39 -11.27
C GLY A 323 -12.49 2.27 -10.87
N LEU A 324 -12.94 3.26 -10.10
CA LEU A 324 -14.31 3.34 -9.60
C LEU A 324 -15.36 3.46 -10.71
N LEU A 325 -16.57 3.04 -10.36
CA LEU A 325 -17.83 3.54 -10.92
C LEU A 325 -17.75 5.07 -11.13
N SER A 326 -17.52 5.49 -12.37
CA SER A 326 -17.86 6.84 -12.81
C SER A 326 -19.39 6.88 -12.89
N PHE A 327 -20.06 7.66 -12.04
CA PHE A 327 -21.36 8.18 -12.46
C PHE A 327 -21.09 8.99 -13.72
N ALA A 328 -21.78 8.67 -14.83
CA ALA A 328 -21.70 9.46 -16.05
C ALA A 328 -21.74 10.96 -15.68
N PRO A 329 -21.00 11.84 -16.38
CA PRO A 329 -21.01 13.26 -16.09
C PRO A 329 -22.44 13.72 -15.89
N ARG A 330 -22.71 14.52 -14.85
CA ARG A 330 -23.98 15.26 -14.76
C ARG A 330 -24.24 15.83 -16.15
N ALA A 331 -25.42 15.53 -16.72
CA ALA A 331 -25.88 16.18 -17.93
C ALA A 331 -25.50 17.67 -17.83
N PRO A 332 -24.95 18.27 -18.89
CA PRO A 332 -24.46 19.64 -18.83
C PRO A 332 -25.55 20.51 -18.17
N PRO A 333 -25.17 21.39 -17.22
CA PRO A 333 -26.15 22.26 -16.59
C PRO A 333 -27.01 22.88 -17.69
N LEU A 334 -28.34 22.80 -17.51
CA LEU A 334 -29.27 23.46 -18.42
C LEU A 334 -28.74 24.88 -18.66
N PRO A 335 -28.68 25.34 -19.93
CA PRO A 335 -28.02 26.59 -20.26
C PRO A 335 -28.53 27.70 -19.33
N GLU A 336 -27.60 28.32 -18.61
CA GLU A 336 -27.95 29.46 -17.77
C GLU A 336 -28.64 30.52 -18.65
N PRO A 337 -29.77 31.09 -18.21
CA PRO A 337 -30.37 32.21 -18.91
C PRO A 337 -29.33 33.32 -19.02
N ALA A 338 -29.11 33.80 -20.26
CA ALA A 338 -28.08 34.77 -20.62
C ALA A 338 -28.11 35.99 -19.68
N ALA A 339 -27.20 36.01 -18.70
CA ALA A 339 -26.99 37.14 -17.82
C ALA A 339 -25.85 38.02 -18.39
N GLY A 340 -26.14 39.32 -18.42
CA GLY A 340 -25.41 40.30 -19.21
C GLY A 340 -23.99 40.60 -18.76
N ARG A 341 -23.29 41.20 -19.73
CA ARG A 341 -21.98 41.86 -19.64
C ARG A 341 -21.77 42.63 -18.33
N GLY A 342 -20.56 42.47 -17.78
CA GLY A 342 -19.79 43.60 -17.28
C GLY A 342 -18.98 43.35 -16.02
N VAL A 343 -17.65 43.42 -16.14
CA VAL A 343 -16.76 44.41 -15.50
C VAL A 343 -15.37 43.78 -15.30
N ARG A 344 -14.35 44.45 -15.88
CA ARG A 344 -12.92 44.19 -15.72
C ARG A 344 -12.41 44.71 -14.37
N LYS A 345 -11.52 43.98 -13.71
CA LYS A 345 -10.35 44.47 -12.92
C LYS A 345 -9.30 43.35 -12.91
N ALA A 346 -8.12 43.51 -13.51
CA ALA A 346 -6.92 44.25 -13.08
C ALA A 346 -5.98 43.38 -12.22
N SER A 347 -4.72 43.40 -12.63
CA SER A 347 -3.58 42.52 -12.36
C SER A 347 -2.99 42.59 -10.96
N THR A 348 -2.22 41.56 -10.57
CA THR A 348 -0.89 41.83 -9.98
C THR A 348 0.09 40.69 -10.28
N ILE A 349 1.21 41.07 -10.87
CA ILE A 349 2.42 40.30 -11.13
C ILE A 349 3.30 40.41 -9.87
N VAL A 350 3.86 39.31 -9.39
CA VAL A 350 4.99 39.33 -8.45
C VAL A 350 6.02 38.32 -8.94
N ASP A 351 7.12 38.87 -9.45
CA ASP A 351 8.38 38.16 -9.71
C ASP A 351 9.06 37.81 -8.38
N GLY A 352 9.63 36.61 -8.31
CA GLY A 352 10.45 36.16 -7.18
C GLY A 352 11.49 35.16 -7.66
N ALA A 353 12.74 35.63 -7.72
CA ALA A 353 13.91 34.91 -8.20
C ALA A 353 14.47 33.91 -7.17
N GLY A 354 14.91 32.75 -7.69
CA GLY A 354 16.21 32.11 -7.44
C GLY A 354 16.47 31.46 -6.08
N VAL A 355 16.76 30.14 -6.08
CA VAL A 355 17.95 29.53 -5.43
C VAL A 355 18.30 28.24 -6.18
N GLU A 356 19.49 28.19 -6.79
CA GLU A 356 20.12 26.95 -7.25
C GLU A 356 20.65 26.18 -6.02
N GLY A 357 20.21 24.93 -5.88
CA GLY A 357 20.70 23.99 -4.88
C GLY A 357 21.27 22.76 -5.56
N ASP A 358 22.61 22.67 -5.56
CA ASP A 358 23.39 21.54 -6.05
C ASP A 358 23.19 20.32 -5.12
N ALA A 359 22.51 19.30 -5.63
CA ALA A 359 22.28 18.03 -4.94
C ALA A 359 22.93 16.89 -5.71
N GLY A 360 24.22 16.67 -5.45
CA GLY A 360 24.96 15.46 -5.83
C GLY A 360 24.43 14.22 -5.09
N GLY A 361 23.28 13.71 -5.52
CA GLY A 361 22.70 12.45 -5.09
C GLY A 361 23.41 11.27 -5.75
N ARG A 362 24.24 10.56 -4.98
CA ARG A 362 24.87 9.31 -5.42
C ARG A 362 23.78 8.24 -5.58
N VAL A 363 23.38 7.97 -6.83
CA VAL A 363 22.44 6.89 -7.20
C VAL A 363 22.99 5.56 -6.68
N MET A 364 22.30 4.97 -5.71
CA MET A 364 22.57 3.59 -5.28
C MET A 364 22.10 2.65 -6.40
N ASP A 365 23.02 1.84 -6.89
CA ASP A 365 22.76 0.80 -7.91
C ASP A 365 21.89 -0.31 -7.29
N PHE A 366 20.59 -0.28 -7.56
CA PHE A 366 19.57 -1.14 -6.94
C PHE A 366 19.41 -2.47 -7.69
N ARG A 367 20.33 -3.42 -7.47
CA ARG A 367 20.22 -4.83 -7.90
C ARG A 367 19.36 -5.73 -6.98
N GLU A 368 18.63 -5.16 -6.01
CA GLU A 368 17.83 -5.95 -5.06
C GLU A 368 16.38 -6.21 -5.48
N ASN A 369 15.85 -5.49 -6.48
CA ASN A 369 14.58 -5.84 -7.12
C ASN A 369 14.67 -7.14 -7.94
N GLU A 370 15.87 -7.50 -8.41
CA GLU A 370 16.12 -8.75 -9.12
C GLU A 370 15.85 -9.96 -8.23
N ALA A 371 16.05 -9.91 -6.91
CA ALA A 371 15.76 -11.06 -6.06
C ALA A 371 14.25 -11.37 -5.95
N GLU A 372 13.37 -10.36 -5.98
CA GLU A 372 11.93 -10.60 -5.97
C GLU A 372 11.37 -10.91 -7.37
N GLU A 373 12.01 -10.37 -8.41
CA GLU A 373 11.65 -10.48 -9.83
C GLU A 373 12.26 -11.71 -10.51
N GLU A 374 13.58 -11.99 -10.42
CA GLU A 374 14.21 -13.27 -10.83
C GLU A 374 13.53 -14.45 -10.16
N MET A 375 13.09 -14.28 -8.92
CA MET A 375 12.43 -15.36 -8.17
C MET A 375 10.94 -15.50 -8.52
N GLY A 376 10.32 -14.47 -9.11
CA GLY A 376 9.04 -14.55 -9.80
C GLY A 376 9.16 -15.21 -11.18
N GLU A 377 10.16 -14.77 -11.95
CA GLU A 377 10.47 -15.27 -13.30
C GLU A 377 10.98 -16.72 -13.29
N GLU A 378 11.83 -17.11 -12.34
CA GLU A 378 12.29 -18.49 -12.18
C GLU A 378 11.13 -19.42 -11.80
N MET A 379 10.18 -18.93 -10.99
CA MET A 379 8.99 -19.69 -10.61
C MET A 379 8.02 -19.85 -11.79
N GLU A 380 7.87 -18.83 -12.64
CA GLU A 380 7.09 -18.91 -13.87
C GLU A 380 7.77 -19.79 -14.93
N ARG A 381 9.10 -19.74 -15.02
CA ARG A 381 9.93 -20.62 -15.87
C ARG A 381 9.84 -22.09 -15.41
N ARG A 382 9.79 -22.36 -14.10
CA ARG A 382 9.54 -23.71 -13.54
C ARG A 382 8.10 -24.18 -13.78
N ARG A 383 7.09 -23.31 -13.65
CA ARG A 383 5.68 -23.63 -14.00
C ARG A 383 5.51 -23.99 -15.47
N ARG A 384 6.14 -23.27 -16.39
CA ARG A 384 6.12 -23.59 -17.84
C ARG A 384 6.78 -24.93 -18.14
N LYS A 385 7.88 -25.28 -17.47
CA LYS A 385 8.52 -26.61 -17.61
C LYS A 385 7.64 -27.77 -17.12
N VAL A 386 6.94 -27.59 -15.99
CA VAL A 386 6.01 -28.62 -15.47
C VAL A 386 4.75 -28.76 -16.35
N SER A 387 4.24 -27.65 -16.90
CA SER A 387 3.12 -27.66 -17.85
C SER A 387 3.45 -28.31 -19.19
N CYS A 388 4.71 -28.26 -19.65
CA CYS A 388 5.15 -28.97 -20.86
C CYS A 388 5.34 -30.48 -20.60
N ALA A 389 5.75 -30.88 -19.40
CA ALA A 389 5.92 -32.29 -19.04
C ALA A 389 4.57 -33.04 -18.90
N ALA A 390 3.49 -32.33 -18.54
CA ALA A 390 2.16 -32.92 -18.35
C ALA A 390 1.34 -33.10 -19.65
N ARG A 391 1.86 -32.70 -20.82
CA ARG A 391 1.17 -32.81 -22.13
C ARG A 391 1.72 -33.87 -23.07
N GLN A 392 2.55 -34.80 -22.59
CA GLN A 392 2.85 -36.01 -23.36
C GLN A 392 1.73 -37.04 -23.16
N VAL A 393 0.61 -36.81 -23.86
CA VAL A 393 -0.29 -37.89 -24.25
C VAL A 393 0.22 -38.39 -25.61
N PRO A 394 0.66 -39.65 -25.73
CA PRO A 394 0.94 -40.23 -27.02
C PRO A 394 -0.38 -40.62 -27.66
N VAL A 395 -0.74 -40.00 -28.78
CA VAL A 395 -1.72 -40.56 -29.71
C VAL A 395 -0.93 -41.06 -30.91
N CYS A 396 -1.20 -42.32 -31.26
CA CYS A 396 -0.62 -43.11 -32.35
C CYS A 396 -0.64 -42.40 -33.71
#